data_AF-A0A2S8S290-F1
#
_entry.id   AF-A0A2S8S290-F1
#
_cell.length_a   1.000
_cell.length_b   1.000
_cell.length_c   1.000
_cell.angle_alpha   90.00
_cell.angle_beta   90.00
_cell.angle_gamma   90.00
#
_symmetry.space_group_name_H-M   'P 1'
#
loop_
_entity.id
_entity.type
_entity.pdbx_description
1 polymer ?
#
loop_
_entity_poly.entity_id
_entity_poly.type
_entity_poly.pdbx_seq_one_letter_code
_entity_poly.pdbx_strand_id
1 'polypeptide(L)'
;MNSVVKTYKGYEIHPLVYPRRPADGQTGRNPDAGYDASVRICRVGANPAADGRVFRLQYLFPFDGTGKARIACMAHAEQLIDGRVDGQSVADL
;
A
#
# COMPACT_ATOMS: atom_id res chain seq x y z
N MET A 1 -16.38 -2.23 -5.73
CA MET A 1 -15.06 -2.78 -5.36
C MET A 1 -14.92 -2.64 -3.86
N ASN A 2 -15.07 -3.73 -3.11
CA ASN A 2 -15.00 -3.69 -1.65
C ASN A 2 -13.52 -3.63 -1.25
N SER A 3 -13.00 -2.42 -1.04
CA SER A 3 -11.68 -2.22 -0.48
C SER A 3 -11.72 -2.75 0.96
N VAL A 4 -11.29 -4.00 1.17
CA VAL A 4 -11.26 -4.58 2.51
C VAL A 4 -10.22 -3.81 3.33
N VAL A 5 -10.73 -2.94 4.21
CA VAL A 5 -10.00 -2.24 5.26
C VAL A 5 -9.72 -3.26 6.38
N LYS A 6 -8.50 -3.26 6.89
CA LYS A 6 -8.11 -4.08 8.05
C LYS A 6 -7.70 -3.16 9.18
N THR A 7 -8.05 -3.51 10.41
CA THR A 7 -7.55 -2.82 11.60
C THR A 7 -6.40 -3.61 12.23
N TYR A 8 -5.35 -2.92 12.65
CA TYR A 8 -4.20 -3.51 13.36
C TYR A 8 -3.65 -2.50 14.38
N LYS A 9 -3.61 -2.90 15.66
CA LYS A 9 -3.06 -2.08 16.78
C LYS A 9 -3.56 -0.62 16.83
N GLY A 10 -4.86 -0.41 16.57
CA GLY A 10 -5.47 0.93 16.60
C GLY A 10 -5.30 1.76 15.32
N TYR A 11 -4.74 1.17 14.26
CA TYR A 11 -4.65 1.78 12.94
C TYR A 11 -5.54 1.04 11.94
N GLU A 12 -6.06 1.78 10.97
CA GLU A 12 -6.66 1.24 9.76
C GLU A 12 -5.62 1.11 8.65
N ILE A 13 -5.70 0.01 7.92
CA ILE A 13 -4.84 -0.37 6.82
C ILE A 13 -5.69 -0.38 5.56
N HIS A 14 -5.35 0.50 4.62
CA HIS A 14 -6.03 0.71 3.34
C HIS A 14 -5.08 0.33 2.19
N PRO A 15 -5.16 -0.89 1.64
CA PRO A 15 -4.31 -1.30 0.52
C PRO A 15 -4.63 -0.51 -0.75
N LEU A 16 -3.60 -0.02 -1.43
CA LEU A 16 -3.69 0.71 -2.70
C LEU A 16 -2.88 -0.06 -3.76
N VAL A 17 -3.56 -0.86 -4.57
CA VAL A 17 -2.95 -1.65 -5.65
C VAL A 17 -3.30 -1.01 -6.99
N TYR A 18 -2.29 -0.76 -7.82
CA TYR A 18 -2.47 -0.08 -9.10
C TYR A 18 -1.58 -0.69 -10.19
N PRO A 19 -2.01 -0.66 -11.47
CA PRO A 19 -1.18 -1.14 -12.57
C PRO A 19 0.11 -0.32 -12.62
N ARG A 20 1.25 -0.98 -12.82
CA ARG A 20 2.51 -0.28 -13.09
C ARG A 20 2.36 0.47 -14.42
N ARG A 21 2.63 1.77 -14.41
CA ARG A 21 2.65 2.57 -15.64
C ARG A 21 4.01 2.37 -16.33
N PRO A 22 4.07 2.12 -17.64
CA PRO A 22 5.35 2.08 -18.35
C PRO A 22 6.09 3.42 -18.17
N ALA A 23 7.41 3.35 -17.94
CA ALA A 23 8.25 4.52 -17.72
C ALA A 23 8.33 5.43 -18.96
N ASP A 24 8.03 4.91 -20.15
CA ASP A 24 8.30 5.55 -21.45
C ASP A 24 7.10 6.27 -22.07
N GLY A 25 6.15 6.78 -21.27
CA GLY A 25 5.07 7.61 -21.80
C GLY A 25 4.08 6.89 -22.73
N GLN A 26 4.19 5.57 -22.93
CA GLN A 26 3.23 4.80 -23.71
C GLN A 26 1.86 4.88 -23.05
N THR A 27 0.91 5.45 -23.80
CA THR A 27 -0.50 5.60 -23.39
C THR A 27 -1.23 4.29 -23.64
N GLY A 28 -0.90 3.27 -22.85
CA GLY A 28 -1.50 1.95 -22.96
C GLY A 28 -1.41 1.18 -21.64
N ARG A 29 -2.50 0.53 -21.25
CA ARG A 29 -2.52 -0.39 -20.11
C ARG A 29 -1.79 -1.65 -20.55
N ASN A 30 -0.53 -1.82 -20.19
CA ASN A 30 0.23 -3.04 -20.46
C ASN A 30 -0.06 -4.07 -19.35
N PRO A 31 -0.87 -5.12 -19.58
CA PRO A 31 -1.19 -6.10 -18.56
C PRO A 31 0.05 -6.89 -18.08
N ASP A 32 1.10 -6.99 -18.90
CA ASP A 32 2.39 -7.59 -18.54
C ASP A 32 3.27 -6.68 -17.68
N ALA A 33 2.92 -5.39 -17.50
CA ALA A 33 3.70 -4.49 -16.66
C ALA A 33 3.57 -4.82 -15.16
N GLY A 34 2.58 -5.65 -14.78
CA GLY A 34 2.30 -6.01 -13.41
C GLY A 34 1.68 -4.87 -12.59
N TYR A 35 1.73 -5.02 -11.26
CA TYR A 35 1.11 -4.11 -10.31
C TYR A 35 2.16 -3.55 -9.34
N ASP A 36 2.07 -2.26 -9.09
CA ASP A 36 2.72 -1.63 -7.95
C ASP A 36 1.72 -1.53 -6.79
N ALA A 37 2.25 -1.36 -5.59
CA ALA A 37 1.44 -1.37 -4.38
C ALA A 37 1.91 -0.30 -3.39
N SER A 38 0.94 0.34 -2.76
CA SER A 38 1.14 1.23 -1.63
C SER A 38 0.12 0.89 -0.55
N VAL A 39 0.36 1.35 0.67
CA VAL A 39 -0.61 1.25 1.75
C VAL A 39 -0.82 2.62 2.37
N ARG A 40 -2.09 2.97 2.59
CA ARG A 40 -2.46 4.11 3.40
C ARG A 40 -2.77 3.64 4.82
N ILE A 41 -2.21 4.32 5.81
CA ILE A 41 -2.41 4.03 7.22
C ILE A 41 -2.93 5.30 7.91
N CYS A 42 -3.95 5.16 8.74
CA CYS A 42 -4.49 6.23 9.60
C CYS A 42 -4.93 5.63 10.94
N ARG A 43 -5.20 6.46 11.95
CA ARG A 43 -5.86 6.02 13.18
C ARG A 43 -7.28 5.54 12.88
N VAL A 44 -7.76 4.56 13.65
CA VAL A 44 -9.17 4.13 13.57
C VAL A 44 -10.09 5.31 13.83
N GLY A 45 -11.08 5.50 12.96
CA GLY A 45 -12.04 6.60 13.05
C GLY A 45 -11.55 7.96 12.56
N ALA A 46 -10.27 8.09 12.17
CA ALA A 46 -9.77 9.27 11.47
C ALA A 46 -10.22 9.28 10.00
N ASN A 47 -10.14 10.43 9.33
CA ASN A 47 -10.43 10.48 7.90
C ASN A 47 -9.21 9.99 7.12
N PRO A 48 -9.26 8.83 6.44
CA PRO A 48 -8.08 8.28 5.76
C PRO A 48 -7.54 9.20 4.66
N ALA A 49 -8.38 10.00 4.02
CA ALA A 49 -7.94 10.91 2.96
C ALA A 49 -7.21 12.15 3.49
N ALA A 50 -7.56 12.61 4.69
CA ALA A 50 -7.00 13.82 5.30
C ALA A 50 -5.87 13.51 6.30
N ASP A 51 -6.08 12.50 7.15
CA ASP A 51 -5.22 12.16 8.29
C ASP A 51 -4.37 10.90 8.03
N GLY A 52 -4.53 10.28 6.87
CA GLY A 52 -3.81 9.07 6.50
C GLY A 52 -2.52 9.35 5.76
N ARG A 53 -1.48 8.57 6.06
CA ARG A 53 -0.19 8.61 5.35
C ARG A 53 -0.03 7.41 4.42
N VAL A 54 0.48 7.69 3.22
CA VAL A 54 0.73 6.67 2.19
C VAL A 54 2.18 6.23 2.21
N PHE A 55 2.40 4.92 2.23
CA PHE A 55 3.71 4.28 2.15
C PHE A 55 3.76 3.42 0.89
N ARG A 56 4.75 3.65 0.04
CA ARG A 56 4.96 2.82 -1.15
C ARG A 56 5.78 1.59 -0.77
N LEU A 57 5.35 0.42 -1.26
CA LEU A 57 6.13 -0.80 -1.13
C LEU A 57 7.28 -0.76 -2.12
N GLN A 58 8.53 -0.80 -1.62
CA GLN A 58 9.73 -0.79 -2.45
C GLN A 58 10.10 -2.24 -2.82
N TYR A 59 9.53 -2.75 -3.91
CA TYR A 59 9.96 -4.02 -4.52
C TYR A 59 10.81 -3.76 -5.75
N LEU A 60 11.79 -4.64 -5.99
CA LEU A 60 12.64 -4.60 -7.19
C LEU A 60 11.83 -4.88 -8.47
N PHE A 61 10.77 -5.69 -8.36
CA PHE A 61 9.92 -6.10 -9.47
C PHE A 61 8.44 -5.87 -9.15
N PRO A 62 7.61 -5.57 -10.16
CA PRO A 62 6.16 -5.44 -9.96
C PRO A 62 5.53 -6.79 -9.61
N PHE A 63 4.38 -6.76 -8.95
CA PHE A 63 3.62 -7.97 -8.66
C PHE A 63 2.90 -8.48 -9.90
N ASP A 64 2.87 -9.81 -10.10
CA ASP A 64 2.13 -10.43 -11.22
C ASP A 64 0.60 -10.24 -11.12
N GLY A 65 0.09 -9.94 -9.92
CA GLY A 65 -1.36 -9.87 -9.69
C GLY A 65 -1.75 -9.10 -8.45
N THR A 66 -2.99 -8.59 -8.47
CA THR A 66 -3.55 -7.76 -7.41
C THR A 66 -3.67 -8.47 -6.07
N GLY A 67 -3.90 -9.78 -6.07
CA GLY A 67 -3.95 -10.60 -4.85
C GLY A 67 -2.61 -10.64 -4.12
N LYS A 68 -1.51 -10.95 -4.84
CA LYS A 68 -0.15 -10.94 -4.28
C LYS A 68 0.22 -9.54 -3.76
N ALA A 69 -0.05 -8.50 -4.55
CA ALA A 69 0.19 -7.10 -4.15
C ALA A 69 -0.56 -6.73 -2.87
N ARG A 70 -1.82 -7.15 -2.74
CA ARG A 70 -2.63 -6.89 -1.55
C ARG A 70 -2.09 -7.59 -0.30
N ILE A 71 -1.68 -8.86 -0.42
CA ILE A 71 -1.06 -9.60 0.68
C ILE A 71 0.23 -8.91 1.13
N ALA A 72 1.08 -8.52 0.17
CA ALA A 72 2.32 -7.79 0.47
C ALA A 72 2.04 -6.45 1.15
N CYS A 73 1.02 -5.69 0.70
CA CYS A 73 0.59 -4.45 1.38
C CYS A 73 0.24 -4.69 2.84
N MET A 74 -0.53 -5.74 3.13
CA MET A 74 -0.94 -6.05 4.50
C MET A 74 0.26 -6.40 5.38
N ALA A 75 1.15 -7.26 4.89
CA ALA A 75 2.37 -7.62 5.61
C ALA A 75 3.26 -6.39 5.86
N HIS A 76 3.48 -5.55 4.84
CA HIS A 76 4.30 -4.34 4.97
C HIS A 76 3.71 -3.34 5.96
N ALA A 77 2.38 -3.17 5.96
CA ALA A 77 1.70 -2.28 6.91
C ALA A 77 1.88 -2.74 8.36
N GLU A 78 1.82 -4.04 8.63
CA GLU A 78 2.08 -4.58 9.96
C GLU A 78 3.53 -4.33 10.40
N GLN A 79 4.50 -4.52 9.50
CA GLN A 79 5.91 -4.20 9.80
C GLN A 79 6.10 -2.71 10.11
N LEU A 80 5.44 -1.80 9.37
CA LEU A 80 5.47 -0.36 9.63
C LEU A 80 4.88 0.00 11.00
N ILE A 81 3.73 -0.60 11.33
CA ILE A 81 3.06 -0.38 12.62
C ILE A 81 3.87 -0.96 13.78
N ASP A 82 4.56 -2.06 13.55
CA ASP A 82 5.47 -2.70 14.51
C ASP A 82 6.84 -2.00 14.62
N GLY A 83 7.10 -0.95 13.82
CA GLY A 83 8.37 -0.22 13.83
C GLY A 83 9.55 -1.03 13.27
N ARG A 84 9.29 -2.00 12.40
CA ARG A 84 10.29 -2.90 11.80
C ARG A 84 10.77 -2.46 10.41
N VAL A 85 10.40 -1.27 9.97
CA VAL A 85 10.86 -0.69 8.70
C VAL A 85 11.72 0.52 9.00
N ASP A 86 13.00 0.43 8.66
CA ASP A 86 13.96 1.50 8.90
C ASP A 86 13.54 2.82 8.24
N GLY A 87 13.62 3.90 9.02
CA GLY A 87 13.29 5.25 8.56
C GLY A 87 11.80 5.51 8.30
N GLN A 88 10.90 4.57 8.59
CA GLN A 88 9.46 4.74 8.40
C GLN A 88 8.69 4.38 9.68
N SER A 89 7.89 5.31 10.21
CA SER A 89 7.13 5.07 11.45
C SER A 89 5.78 5.78 11.48
N VAL A 90 4.72 5.06 11.85
CA VAL A 90 3.36 5.59 11.99
C VAL A 90 3.08 6.25 13.34
N ALA A 91 4.08 6.34 14.23
CA ALA A 91 3.87 6.79 15.62
C ALA A 91 3.36 8.24 15.75
N ASP A 92 3.61 9.07 14.75
CA ASP A 92 3.19 10.48 14.68
C ASP A 92 1.80 10.68 14.03
N LEU A 93 1.14 9.58 13.61
CA LEU A 93 -0.24 9.60 13.13
C LEU A 93 -1.26 9.65 14.27
#